data_AF-A0A9P7WVP5-F1
#
_entry.id   AF-A0A9P7WVP5-F1
#
_cell.length_a   1.000
_cell.length_b   1.000
_cell.length_c   1.000
_cell.angle_alpha   90.00
_cell.angle_beta   90.00
_cell.angle_gamma   90.00
#
_symmetry.space_group_name_H-M   'P 1'
#
loop_
_entity.id
_entity.type
_entity.pdbx_description
1 polymer ?
#
loop_
_entity_poly.entity_id
_entity_poly.type
_entity_poly.pdbx_seq_one_letter_code
_entity_poly.pdbx_strand_id
1 'polypeptide(L)'
;MLEALLLRTNEPLSVTDCLDKVFPVCHKLQDQLNQYVEASSGEETKLYTPFVVLANKALQQIKSINPSSTEDPDYDILFHVNHPEPISHRYNNIKGTRIPDVVVVTLTTALTAGDPDRVDEQWDEVAFIRAEGRPDKAFEWNDIRFALEFKPGNKQLGRPPTIFTTALPIFVKPRSIPVDFYDPEHAQGPETDLPTAPAAPKKLGQAATSGVHLRSRRSNAKYRSDSPHAGKGLSMGLGNKQIIFESAPPSHKKLKKTGHDPLKPITRRLDVTVQTALYGTEILSAPDGLATSSIAFAIIGDVIHLWWYDRQGAIQTTGLNFVQHLPYFLVLLFALQRIPPAHIQRVRRG
;
A
#
# COMPACT_ATOMS: atom_id res chain seq x y z
N MET A 1 -9.62 -1.73 -18.81
CA MET A 1 -8.56 -1.11 -17.97
C MET A 1 -7.18 -1.75 -18.17
N LEU A 2 -7.04 -3.08 -18.30
CA LEU A 2 -5.76 -3.69 -18.68
C LEU A 2 -5.19 -3.06 -19.96
N GLU A 3 -6.01 -2.89 -20.99
CA GLU A 3 -5.63 -2.14 -22.20
C GLU A 3 -5.15 -0.72 -21.88
N ALA A 4 -5.87 0.02 -21.02
CA ALA A 4 -5.47 1.36 -20.62
C ALA A 4 -4.15 1.40 -19.84
N LEU A 5 -3.85 0.37 -19.03
CA LEU A 5 -2.55 0.24 -18.36
C LEU A 5 -1.44 -0.05 -19.38
N LEU A 6 -1.68 -0.97 -20.31
CA LEU A 6 -0.72 -1.32 -21.37
C LEU A 6 -0.43 -0.14 -22.31
N LEU A 7 -1.44 0.68 -22.63
CA LEU A 7 -1.29 1.92 -23.40
C LEU A 7 -0.47 3.00 -22.69
N ARG A 8 -0.37 2.95 -21.35
CA ARG A 8 0.45 3.88 -20.57
C ARG A 8 1.92 3.45 -20.46
N THR A 9 2.27 2.32 -21.04
CA THR A 9 3.66 1.85 -21.07
C THR A 9 4.43 2.48 -22.23
N ASN A 10 5.77 2.48 -22.17
CA ASN A 10 6.61 3.08 -23.22
C ASN A 10 6.43 2.42 -24.60
N GLU A 11 5.91 1.19 -24.65
CA GLU A 11 5.61 0.48 -25.90
C GLU A 11 4.21 -0.11 -25.78
N PRO A 12 3.21 0.42 -26.50
CA PRO A 12 1.85 -0.08 -26.40
C PRO A 12 1.79 -1.54 -26.87
N LEU A 13 1.30 -2.41 -25.99
CA LEU A 13 1.11 -3.83 -26.26
C LEU A 13 -0.39 -4.14 -26.21
N SER A 14 -0.87 -5.00 -27.11
CA SER A 14 -2.23 -5.50 -27.02
C SER A 14 -2.34 -6.52 -25.88
N VAL A 15 -3.53 -6.67 -25.31
CA VAL A 15 -3.79 -7.70 -24.30
C VAL A 15 -3.52 -9.09 -24.87
N THR A 16 -3.85 -9.33 -26.14
CA THR A 16 -3.61 -10.60 -26.83
C THR A 16 -2.12 -10.92 -26.91
N ASP A 17 -1.28 -9.95 -27.32
CA ASP A 17 0.18 -10.16 -27.39
C ASP A 17 0.77 -10.46 -26.01
N CYS A 18 0.28 -9.79 -24.97
CA CYS A 18 0.67 -10.06 -23.59
C CYS A 18 0.21 -11.45 -23.14
N LEU A 19 -1.00 -11.87 -23.49
CA LEU A 19 -1.52 -13.20 -23.16
C LEU A 19 -0.67 -14.29 -23.78
N ASP A 20 -0.36 -14.20 -25.08
CA ASP A 20 0.46 -15.19 -25.78
C ASP A 20 1.85 -15.35 -25.15
N LYS A 21 2.39 -14.23 -24.64
CA LYS A 21 3.67 -14.17 -23.93
C LYS A 21 3.64 -14.81 -22.54
N VAL A 22 2.60 -14.54 -21.74
CA VAL A 22 2.54 -15.03 -20.35
C VAL A 22 1.87 -16.40 -20.20
N PHE A 23 1.09 -16.84 -21.20
CA PHE A 23 0.39 -18.11 -21.13
C PHE A 23 1.32 -19.32 -20.87
N PRO A 24 2.50 -19.43 -21.51
CA PRO A 24 3.41 -20.53 -21.27
C PRO A 24 3.92 -20.64 -19.82
N VAL A 25 3.86 -19.60 -19.00
CA VAL A 25 4.34 -19.68 -17.60
C VAL A 25 3.25 -20.03 -16.59
N CYS A 26 1.98 -20.08 -16.99
CA CYS A 26 0.85 -20.33 -16.07
C CYS A 26 0.98 -21.67 -15.34
N HIS A 27 1.39 -22.74 -16.04
CA HIS A 27 1.55 -24.07 -15.43
C HIS A 27 2.61 -24.12 -14.34
N LYS A 28 3.59 -23.21 -14.35
CA LYS A 28 4.67 -23.14 -13.35
C LYS A 28 4.22 -22.52 -12.03
N LEU A 29 3.00 -21.98 -11.97
CA LEU A 29 2.42 -21.30 -10.82
C LEU A 29 1.30 -22.11 -10.16
N GLN A 30 1.04 -23.34 -10.63
CA GLN A 30 -0.04 -24.19 -10.14
C GLN A 30 0.10 -24.47 -8.64
N ASP A 31 1.32 -24.76 -8.18
CA ASP A 31 1.59 -25.09 -6.77
C ASP A 31 1.31 -23.89 -5.86
N GLN A 32 1.77 -22.70 -6.24
CA GLN A 32 1.50 -21.47 -5.48
C GLN A 32 0.01 -21.12 -5.46
N LEU A 33 -0.72 -21.35 -6.57
CA LEU A 33 -2.17 -21.19 -6.61
C LEU A 33 -2.88 -22.16 -5.66
N ASN A 34 -2.47 -23.43 -5.64
CA ASN A 34 -3.03 -24.43 -4.72
C ASN A 34 -2.78 -24.03 -3.26
N GLN A 35 -1.55 -23.60 -2.92
CA GLN A 35 -1.22 -23.12 -1.57
C GLN A 35 -2.10 -21.93 -1.15
N TYR A 36 -2.33 -20.98 -2.06
CA TYR A 36 -3.25 -19.87 -1.80
C TYR A 36 -4.69 -20.33 -1.53
N VAL A 37 -5.20 -21.25 -2.37
CA VAL A 37 -6.56 -21.81 -2.20
C VAL A 37 -6.69 -22.61 -0.91
N GLU A 38 -5.68 -23.38 -0.51
CA GLU A 38 -5.68 -24.13 0.75
C GLU A 38 -5.71 -23.20 1.97
N ALA A 39 -4.92 -22.12 1.94
CA ALA A 39 -4.88 -21.12 3.01
C ALA A 39 -6.21 -20.38 3.22
N SER A 40 -7.07 -20.33 2.19
CA SER A 40 -8.37 -19.65 2.24
C SER A 40 -9.39 -20.29 3.18
N SER A 41 -9.12 -21.50 3.66
CA SER A 41 -9.92 -22.15 4.71
C SER A 41 -9.70 -21.55 6.11
N GLY A 42 -8.69 -20.68 6.26
CA GLY A 42 -8.28 -20.11 7.53
C GLY A 42 -8.70 -18.65 7.76
N GLU A 43 -7.95 -17.98 8.63
CA GLU A 43 -8.09 -16.55 8.91
C GLU A 43 -7.58 -15.70 7.73
N GLU A 44 -8.14 -14.50 7.56
CA GLU A 44 -7.75 -13.54 6.51
C GLU A 44 -6.24 -13.34 6.42
N THR A 45 -5.56 -13.22 7.56
CA THR A 45 -4.10 -13.03 7.66
C THR A 45 -3.28 -14.20 7.10
N LYS A 46 -3.84 -15.41 7.06
CA LYS A 46 -3.18 -16.58 6.47
C LYS A 46 -3.13 -16.51 4.94
N LEU A 47 -3.89 -15.61 4.32
CA LEU A 47 -3.88 -15.41 2.86
C LEU A 47 -2.70 -14.57 2.38
N TYR A 48 -2.10 -13.75 3.26
CA TYR A 48 -1.15 -12.72 2.84
C TYR A 48 0.13 -13.35 2.28
N THR A 49 0.77 -14.25 3.05
CA THR A 49 2.02 -14.89 2.64
C THR A 49 1.84 -15.74 1.36
N PRO A 50 0.87 -16.67 1.25
CA PRO A 50 0.67 -17.43 0.02
C PRO A 50 0.39 -16.55 -1.20
N PHE A 51 -0.34 -15.43 -1.03
CA PHE A 51 -0.55 -14.48 -2.11
C PHE A 51 0.75 -13.79 -2.53
N VAL A 52 1.54 -13.30 -1.57
CA VAL A 52 2.83 -12.66 -1.85
C VAL A 52 3.77 -13.62 -2.59
N VAL A 53 3.86 -14.87 -2.14
CA VAL A 53 4.66 -15.91 -2.80
C VAL A 53 4.18 -16.16 -4.23
N LEU A 54 2.86 -16.30 -4.45
CA LEU A 54 2.28 -16.46 -5.78
C LEU A 54 2.60 -15.27 -6.68
N ALA A 55 2.39 -14.04 -6.21
CA ALA A 55 2.58 -12.83 -6.99
C ALA A 55 4.06 -12.58 -7.31
N ASN A 56 4.97 -12.80 -6.35
CA ASN A 56 6.41 -12.69 -6.58
C ASN A 56 6.91 -13.80 -7.51
N LYS A 57 6.43 -15.04 -7.36
CA LYS A 57 6.77 -16.12 -8.30
C LYS A 57 6.31 -15.78 -9.72
N ALA A 58 5.12 -15.20 -9.86
CA ALA A 58 4.61 -14.72 -11.12
C ALA A 58 5.49 -13.61 -11.73
N LEU A 59 5.86 -12.59 -10.95
CA LEU A 59 6.79 -11.53 -11.38
C LEU A 59 8.13 -12.10 -11.85
N GLN A 60 8.70 -13.06 -11.11
CA GLN A 60 9.93 -13.77 -11.48
C GLN A 60 9.81 -14.46 -12.84
N GLN A 61 8.70 -15.17 -13.09
CA GLN A 61 8.47 -15.83 -14.38
C GLN A 61 8.30 -14.82 -15.52
N ILE A 62 7.55 -13.74 -15.28
CA ILE A 62 7.26 -12.72 -16.29
C ILE A 62 8.51 -11.90 -16.66
N LYS A 63 9.45 -11.69 -15.72
CA LYS A 63 10.70 -10.96 -15.96
C LYS A 63 11.49 -11.53 -17.15
N SER A 64 11.51 -12.86 -17.30
CA SER A 64 12.17 -13.52 -18.43
C SER A 64 11.53 -13.23 -19.80
N ILE A 65 10.25 -12.84 -19.81
CA ILE A 65 9.46 -12.57 -21.02
C ILE A 65 9.56 -11.09 -21.43
N ASN A 66 9.95 -10.22 -20.50
CA ASN A 66 10.07 -8.78 -20.70
C ASN A 66 11.49 -8.27 -20.37
N PRO A 67 12.50 -8.58 -21.20
CA PRO A 67 13.85 -8.09 -20.98
C PRO A 67 13.96 -6.55 -21.15
N SER A 68 12.92 -5.89 -21.68
CA SER A 68 12.82 -4.43 -21.73
C SER A 68 12.66 -3.78 -20.35
N SER A 69 12.63 -4.58 -19.27
CA SER A 69 12.87 -4.08 -17.91
C SER A 69 14.21 -3.35 -17.94
N THR A 70 14.15 -2.04 -17.81
CA THR A 70 15.31 -1.19 -17.59
C THR A 70 16.20 -1.84 -16.53
N GLU A 71 17.53 -1.78 -16.70
CA GLU A 71 18.51 -2.20 -15.68
C GLU A 71 18.36 -1.43 -14.35
N ASP A 72 17.44 -0.46 -14.30
CA ASP A 72 17.10 0.33 -13.14
C ASP A 72 16.28 -0.51 -12.13
N PRO A 73 16.83 -0.79 -10.93
CA PRO A 73 16.18 -1.57 -9.88
C PRO A 73 14.89 -0.91 -9.37
N ASP A 74 14.65 0.37 -9.65
CA ASP A 74 13.39 1.03 -9.29
C ASP A 74 12.18 0.55 -10.12
N TYR A 75 12.41 -0.20 -11.19
CA TYR A 75 11.36 -0.88 -11.96
C TYR A 75 11.11 -2.32 -11.49
N ASP A 76 12.05 -2.90 -10.74
CA ASP A 76 11.89 -4.22 -10.14
C ASP A 76 10.97 -4.11 -8.91
N ILE A 77 9.68 -4.30 -9.14
CA ILE A 77 8.69 -4.33 -8.06
C ILE A 77 8.60 -5.72 -7.42
N LEU A 78 8.15 -5.76 -6.17
CA LEU A 78 7.74 -6.99 -5.47
C LEU A 78 6.59 -6.71 -4.50
N PHE A 79 5.83 -7.74 -4.20
CA PHE A 79 4.81 -7.73 -3.16
C PHE A 79 5.45 -8.05 -1.82
N HIS A 80 5.06 -7.34 -0.76
CA HIS A 80 5.57 -7.49 0.59
C HIS A 80 4.42 -7.49 1.59
N VAL A 81 4.40 -8.46 2.51
CA VAL A 81 3.45 -8.44 3.64
C VAL A 81 3.78 -7.21 4.50
N ASN A 82 2.81 -6.35 4.73
CA ASN A 82 2.98 -5.18 5.59
C ASN A 82 2.33 -5.39 6.95
N HIS A 83 1.21 -6.11 7.02
CA HIS A 83 0.50 -6.34 8.28
C HIS A 83 1.40 -6.93 9.38
N PRO A 84 1.31 -6.46 10.64
CA PRO A 84 0.44 -5.40 11.16
C PRO A 84 1.09 -4.00 11.19
N GLU A 85 2.14 -3.76 10.41
CA GLU A 85 2.96 -2.55 10.53
C GLU A 85 2.22 -1.28 10.08
N PRO A 86 2.11 -0.24 10.94
CA PRO A 86 1.43 0.99 10.58
C PRO A 86 2.30 1.91 9.71
N ILE A 87 1.72 2.36 8.60
CA ILE A 87 2.27 3.44 7.78
C ILE A 87 1.67 4.76 8.26
N SER A 88 2.52 5.63 8.80
CA SER A 88 2.10 6.93 9.32
C SER A 88 2.09 7.99 8.22
N HIS A 89 1.13 8.90 8.26
CA HIS A 89 1.15 10.14 7.48
C HIS A 89 1.00 11.36 8.39
N ARG A 90 1.36 12.51 7.84
CA ARG A 90 1.09 13.81 8.44
C ARG A 90 0.62 14.77 7.34
N TYR A 91 -0.64 15.21 7.44
CA TYR A 91 -1.21 16.20 6.53
C TYR A 91 -1.77 17.36 7.35
N ASN A 92 -1.34 18.60 7.09
CA ASN A 92 -1.76 19.80 7.84
C ASN A 92 -1.70 19.63 9.37
N ASN A 93 -0.61 19.04 9.89
CA ASN A 93 -0.42 18.67 11.30
C ASN A 93 -1.36 17.59 11.87
N ILE A 94 -2.28 17.05 11.07
CA ILE A 94 -3.08 15.89 11.44
C ILE A 94 -2.23 14.64 11.19
N LYS A 95 -1.98 13.89 12.26
CA LYS A 95 -1.33 12.58 12.17
C LYS A 95 -2.40 11.52 11.98
N GLY A 96 -2.22 10.67 10.98
CA GLY A 96 -3.01 9.46 10.84
C GLY A 96 -2.12 8.26 10.55
N THR A 97 -2.70 7.09 10.72
CA THR A 97 -2.04 5.82 10.45
C THR A 97 -2.99 4.92 9.66
N ARG A 98 -2.40 4.09 8.79
CA ARG A 98 -3.09 2.98 8.13
C ARG A 98 -2.23 1.73 8.23
N ILE A 99 -2.84 0.58 8.03
CA ILE A 99 -2.15 -0.71 8.07
C ILE A 99 -2.63 -1.50 6.83
N PRO A 100 -2.09 -1.23 5.63
CA PRO A 100 -2.34 -2.10 4.48
C PRO A 100 -1.91 -3.53 4.80
N ASP A 101 -2.62 -4.51 4.25
CA ASP A 101 -2.29 -5.92 4.48
C ASP A 101 -1.01 -6.31 3.76
N VAL A 102 -0.97 -5.98 2.46
CA VAL A 102 0.15 -6.21 1.55
C VAL A 102 0.42 -4.90 0.80
N VAL A 103 1.68 -4.63 0.52
CA VAL A 103 2.10 -3.51 -0.31
C VAL A 103 2.94 -3.99 -1.47
N VAL A 104 2.99 -3.19 -2.54
CA VAL A 104 3.94 -3.35 -3.62
C VAL A 104 4.95 -2.22 -3.53
N VAL A 105 6.22 -2.57 -3.52
CA VAL A 105 7.35 -1.65 -3.38
C VAL A 105 8.40 -1.94 -4.45
N THR A 106 9.37 -1.05 -4.63
CA THR A 106 10.55 -1.35 -5.46
C THR A 106 11.56 -2.20 -4.69
N LEU A 107 12.48 -2.86 -5.39
CA LEU A 107 13.57 -3.61 -4.79
C LEU A 107 14.40 -2.72 -3.85
N THR A 108 14.78 -1.51 -4.32
CA THR A 108 15.52 -0.51 -3.54
C THR A 108 14.85 -0.22 -2.19
N THR A 109 13.53 -0.03 -2.20
CA THR A 109 12.73 0.23 -1.01
C THR A 109 12.65 -0.99 -0.10
N ALA A 110 12.44 -2.19 -0.64
CA ALA A 110 12.38 -3.43 0.14
C ALA A 110 13.72 -3.76 0.84
N LEU A 111 14.84 -3.48 0.17
CA LEU A 111 16.18 -3.58 0.77
C LEU A 111 16.32 -2.60 1.93
N THR A 112 15.92 -1.34 1.73
CA THR A 112 16.00 -0.26 2.74
C THR A 112 15.09 -0.49 3.94
N ALA A 113 13.92 -1.11 3.73
CA ALA A 113 13.00 -1.50 4.81
C ALA A 113 13.49 -2.72 5.62
N GLY A 114 14.59 -3.33 5.17
CA GLY A 114 15.26 -4.45 5.81
C GLY A 114 16.45 -4.12 6.66
N ASP A 115 17.47 -4.94 6.45
CA ASP A 115 18.82 -4.71 6.92
C ASP A 115 19.59 -3.87 5.89
N PRO A 116 19.80 -2.57 6.15
CA PRO A 116 20.51 -1.68 5.24
C PRO A 116 21.97 -2.09 5.02
N ASP A 117 22.53 -2.97 5.84
CA ASP A 117 23.88 -3.50 5.65
C ASP A 117 23.92 -4.62 4.59
N ARG A 118 22.77 -5.06 4.08
CA ARG A 118 22.62 -6.13 3.08
C ARG A 118 22.25 -5.61 1.69
N VAL A 119 23.01 -4.63 1.22
CA VAL A 119 22.79 -3.99 -0.10
C VAL A 119 23.00 -4.92 -1.30
N ASP A 120 23.68 -6.06 -1.11
CA ASP A 120 24.01 -7.01 -2.19
C ASP A 120 22.96 -8.12 -2.36
N GLU A 121 21.89 -8.12 -1.55
CA GLU A 121 20.80 -9.10 -1.65
C GLU A 121 20.14 -9.06 -3.03
N GLN A 122 20.00 -10.24 -3.65
CA GLN A 122 19.37 -10.36 -4.95
C GLN A 122 17.84 -10.30 -4.82
N TRP A 123 17.15 -9.92 -5.90
CA TRP A 123 15.69 -9.81 -5.92
C TRP A 123 14.99 -11.06 -5.37
N ASP A 124 15.46 -12.26 -5.74
CA ASP A 124 14.89 -13.54 -5.29
C ASP A 124 14.99 -13.72 -3.77
N GLU A 125 16.10 -13.29 -3.16
CA GLU A 125 16.29 -13.39 -1.71
C GLU A 125 15.29 -12.48 -0.98
N VAL A 126 15.17 -11.23 -1.44
CA VAL A 126 14.21 -10.29 -0.85
C VAL A 126 12.77 -10.78 -1.03
N ALA A 127 12.41 -11.21 -2.23
CA ALA A 127 11.05 -11.56 -2.60
C ALA A 127 10.51 -12.85 -1.95
N PHE A 128 11.38 -13.82 -1.61
CA PHE A 128 10.99 -15.13 -1.07
C PHE A 128 11.50 -15.41 0.35
N ILE A 129 12.37 -14.58 0.93
CA ILE A 129 12.82 -14.76 2.32
C ILE A 129 12.22 -13.67 3.21
N ARG A 130 12.21 -12.42 2.73
CA ARG A 130 11.87 -11.26 3.57
C ARG A 130 10.45 -10.78 3.34
N ALA A 131 10.03 -10.73 2.09
CA ALA A 131 8.73 -10.18 1.71
C ALA A 131 7.52 -11.01 2.19
N GLU A 132 7.74 -12.27 2.57
CA GLU A 132 6.73 -13.15 3.17
C GLU A 132 6.33 -12.73 4.59
N GLY A 133 7.20 -11.98 5.28
CA GLY A 133 7.00 -11.51 6.65
C GLY A 133 6.80 -10.01 6.72
N ARG A 134 6.60 -9.51 7.94
CA ARG A 134 6.57 -8.06 8.21
C ARG A 134 7.93 -7.44 7.89
N PRO A 135 7.99 -6.18 7.43
CA PRO A 135 9.26 -5.50 7.23
C PRO A 135 9.96 -5.23 8.57
N ASP A 136 11.30 -5.15 8.57
CA ASP A 136 12.09 -4.85 9.76
C ASP A 136 11.95 -3.38 10.17
N LYS A 137 11.82 -2.50 9.16
CA LYS A 137 11.51 -1.08 9.30
C LYS A 137 10.18 -0.78 8.60
N ALA A 138 9.33 -0.01 9.27
CA ALA A 138 8.07 0.45 8.68
C ALA A 138 8.30 1.19 7.36
N PHE A 139 7.50 0.88 6.36
CA PHE A 139 7.43 1.64 5.12
C PHE A 139 6.80 3.03 5.36
N GLU A 140 7.12 3.96 4.46
CA GLU A 140 6.47 5.26 4.35
C GLU A 140 5.54 5.30 3.13
N TRP A 141 4.63 6.27 3.03
CA TRP A 141 3.75 6.35 1.84
C TRP A 141 4.51 6.61 0.53
N ASN A 142 5.69 7.25 0.59
CA ASN A 142 6.56 7.44 -0.57
C ASN A 142 7.17 6.11 -1.08
N ASP A 143 7.27 5.11 -0.21
CA ASP A 143 7.82 3.79 -0.53
C ASP A 143 6.82 2.93 -1.32
N ILE A 144 5.52 3.20 -1.15
CA ILE A 144 4.45 2.34 -1.63
C ILE A 144 4.07 2.67 -3.07
N ARG A 145 4.24 1.68 -3.97
CA ARG A 145 3.75 1.75 -5.35
C ARG A 145 2.25 1.50 -5.39
N PHE A 146 1.82 0.41 -4.75
CA PHE A 146 0.43 -0.03 -4.68
C PHE A 146 0.13 -0.59 -3.29
N ALA A 147 -1.08 -0.36 -2.79
CA ALA A 147 -1.55 -0.94 -1.53
C ALA A 147 -2.66 -1.96 -1.78
N LEU A 148 -2.65 -3.05 -1.03
CA LEU A 148 -3.62 -4.13 -1.13
C LEU A 148 -4.34 -4.31 0.21
N GLU A 149 -5.67 -4.40 0.15
CA GLU A 149 -6.52 -4.79 1.28
C GLU A 149 -7.20 -6.11 0.96
N PHE A 150 -7.12 -7.06 1.88
CA PHE A 150 -7.78 -8.35 1.78
C PHE A 150 -9.11 -8.31 2.53
N LYS A 151 -10.05 -9.14 2.09
CA LYS A 151 -11.23 -9.53 2.87
C LYS A 151 -11.55 -11.00 2.57
N PRO A 152 -12.05 -11.75 3.57
CA PRO A 152 -12.49 -13.11 3.33
C PRO A 152 -13.60 -13.12 2.29
N GLY A 153 -13.55 -14.09 1.39
CA GLY A 153 -14.69 -14.41 0.54
C GLY A 153 -15.78 -15.10 1.38
N ASN A 154 -17.05 -14.97 0.97
CA ASN A 154 -18.17 -15.66 1.63
C ASN A 154 -18.24 -17.16 1.32
N LYS A 155 -17.29 -17.69 0.53
CA LYS A 155 -17.30 -19.05 0.01
C LYS A 155 -15.89 -19.60 0.02
N GLN A 156 -15.78 -20.92 0.14
CA GLN A 156 -14.56 -21.64 -0.18
C GLN A 156 -14.12 -21.28 -1.61
N LEU A 157 -12.84 -21.00 -1.80
CA LEU A 157 -12.32 -20.65 -3.11
C LEU A 157 -12.43 -21.84 -4.07
N GLY A 158 -12.68 -21.54 -5.34
CA GLY A 158 -12.67 -22.56 -6.39
C GLY A 158 -11.29 -23.17 -6.53
N ARG A 159 -11.22 -24.46 -6.90
CA ARG A 159 -9.92 -25.07 -7.23
C ARG A 159 -9.36 -24.42 -8.49
N PRO A 160 -8.03 -24.21 -8.59
CA PRO A 160 -7.42 -23.74 -9.83
C PRO A 160 -7.72 -24.71 -10.99
N PRO A 161 -7.98 -24.23 -12.21
CA PRO A 161 -8.12 -25.08 -13.38
C PRO A 161 -6.87 -25.94 -13.60
N THR A 162 -7.04 -27.16 -14.12
CA THR A 162 -5.92 -27.99 -14.56
C THR A 162 -5.35 -27.51 -15.90
N ILE A 163 -6.17 -26.82 -16.69
CA ILE A 163 -5.82 -26.22 -17.98
C ILE A 163 -6.35 -24.79 -17.97
N PHE A 164 -5.44 -23.82 -18.12
CA PHE A 164 -5.83 -22.42 -18.25
C PHE A 164 -6.28 -22.10 -19.68
N THR A 165 -7.13 -21.08 -19.81
CA THR A 165 -7.60 -20.57 -21.10
C THR A 165 -7.36 -19.07 -21.20
N THR A 166 -7.13 -18.59 -22.42
CA THR A 166 -7.07 -17.16 -22.76
C THR A 166 -8.45 -16.60 -23.12
N ALA A 167 -9.50 -17.43 -23.15
CA ALA A 167 -10.87 -16.96 -23.35
C ALA A 167 -11.21 -15.85 -22.34
N LEU A 168 -11.97 -14.85 -22.80
CA LEU A 168 -12.34 -13.71 -21.97
C LEU A 168 -12.96 -14.18 -20.65
N PRO A 169 -12.50 -13.66 -19.51
CA PRO A 169 -13.00 -14.08 -18.22
C PRO A 169 -14.44 -13.63 -18.05
N ILE A 170 -15.20 -14.39 -17.26
CA ILE A 170 -16.50 -13.92 -16.79
C ILE A 170 -16.22 -12.84 -15.75
N PHE A 171 -16.39 -11.58 -16.14
CA PHE A 171 -16.11 -10.45 -15.29
C PHE A 171 -17.06 -10.40 -14.09
N VAL A 172 -16.48 -10.30 -12.89
CA VAL A 172 -17.27 -10.04 -11.67
C VAL A 172 -17.69 -8.58 -11.70
N LYS A 173 -18.99 -8.32 -11.48
CA LYS A 173 -19.53 -6.96 -11.52
C LYS A 173 -18.74 -6.03 -10.57
N PRO A 174 -18.56 -4.74 -10.93
CA PRO A 174 -17.97 -3.77 -10.02
C PRO A 174 -18.75 -3.74 -8.70
N ARG A 175 -18.05 -3.50 -7.59
CA ARG A 175 -18.73 -3.37 -6.30
C ARG A 175 -19.44 -2.02 -6.26
N SER A 176 -20.73 -2.03 -5.94
CA SER A 176 -21.41 -0.82 -5.53
C SER A 176 -20.84 -0.38 -4.18
N ILE A 177 -20.38 0.87 -4.11
CA ILE A 177 -20.16 1.54 -2.82
C ILE A 177 -21.54 1.73 -2.22
N PRO A 178 -21.84 1.15 -1.03
CA PRO A 178 -23.13 1.40 -0.40
C PRO A 178 -23.20 2.90 -0.10
N VAL A 179 -24.15 3.60 -0.73
CA VAL A 179 -24.32 5.06 -0.62
C VAL A 179 -24.58 5.47 0.83
N ASP A 180 -25.16 4.56 1.62
CA ASP A 180 -25.53 4.76 3.02
C ASP A 180 -24.35 4.94 3.99
N PHE A 181 -23.09 4.82 3.53
CA PHE A 181 -21.92 5.19 4.32
C PHE A 181 -21.63 6.68 4.32
N TYR A 182 -22.22 7.44 3.39
CA TYR A 182 -22.14 8.89 3.38
C TYR A 182 -23.31 9.43 4.20
N ASP A 183 -23.14 9.48 5.52
CA ASP A 183 -23.98 10.35 6.34
C ASP A 183 -23.43 11.78 6.19
N PRO A 184 -24.07 12.65 5.41
CA PRO A 184 -23.59 14.03 5.21
C PRO A 184 -23.51 14.80 6.53
N GLU A 185 -24.24 14.40 7.58
CA GLU A 185 -24.17 15.03 8.89
C GLU A 185 -22.82 14.76 9.59
N HIS A 186 -22.16 13.64 9.30
CA HIS A 186 -20.84 13.29 9.85
C HIS A 186 -19.67 13.76 8.96
N ALA A 187 -19.94 14.18 7.71
CA ALA A 187 -18.93 14.71 6.80
C ALA A 187 -18.62 16.20 7.05
N GLN A 188 -19.44 16.88 7.87
CA GLN A 188 -19.06 18.16 8.45
C GLN A 188 -17.99 17.89 9.51
N GLY A 189 -16.71 17.94 9.10
CA GLY A 189 -15.61 18.07 10.04
C GLY A 189 -15.93 19.21 11.02
N PRO A 190 -15.41 19.19 12.26
CA PRO A 190 -15.70 20.23 13.23
C PRO A 190 -15.48 21.57 12.52
N GLU A 191 -16.51 22.42 12.50
CA GLU A 191 -16.35 23.82 12.10
C GLU A 191 -15.20 24.34 12.95
N THR A 192 -14.04 24.35 12.34
CA THR A 192 -12.90 25.03 12.91
C THR A 192 -13.31 26.47 12.74
N ASP A 193 -13.74 27.07 13.85
CA ASP A 193 -13.84 28.51 13.99
C ASP A 193 -12.49 29.07 13.54
N LEU A 194 -12.39 29.34 12.24
CA LEU A 194 -11.24 29.99 11.65
C LEU A 194 -11.14 31.29 12.43
N PRO A 195 -10.04 31.53 13.17
CA PRO A 195 -9.92 32.73 13.96
C PRO A 195 -10.15 33.91 13.02
N THR A 196 -11.19 34.68 13.34
CA THR A 196 -11.56 35.88 12.61
C THR A 196 -10.29 36.71 12.50
N ALA A 197 -9.86 36.97 11.26
CA ALA A 197 -8.61 37.65 10.99
C ALA A 197 -8.50 38.89 11.89
N PRO A 198 -7.43 39.02 12.70
CA PRO A 198 -7.28 40.18 13.55
C PRO A 198 -7.27 41.42 12.65
N ALA A 199 -8.14 42.38 12.99
CA ALA A 199 -8.23 43.65 12.29
C ALA A 199 -6.84 44.27 12.15
N ALA A 200 -6.51 44.69 10.92
CA ALA A 200 -5.22 45.23 10.56
C ALA A 200 -4.76 46.32 11.55
N PRO A 201 -3.54 46.23 12.11
CA PRO A 201 -3.02 47.29 12.97
C PRO A 201 -2.78 48.55 12.11
N LYS A 202 -3.32 49.67 12.61
CA LYS A 202 -3.08 51.01 12.06
C LYS A 202 -1.58 51.29 12.04
N LYS A 203 -1.10 51.74 10.88
CA LYS A 203 0.26 52.23 10.63
C LYS A 203 0.70 53.22 11.71
N LEU A 204 1.86 52.98 12.31
CA LEU A 204 2.63 54.01 13.01
C LEU A 204 4.13 53.78 12.78
N GLY A 205 4.82 54.84 12.33
CA GLY A 205 6.22 55.09 12.64
C GLY A 205 7.29 54.39 11.80
N GLN A 206 7.79 55.11 10.80
CA GLN A 206 9.12 54.92 10.24
C GLN A 206 10.19 55.22 11.31
N ALA A 207 11.22 54.37 11.40
CA ALA A 207 12.56 54.78 11.78
C ALA A 207 13.59 53.79 11.19
N ALA A 208 14.54 54.35 10.45
CA ALA A 208 15.69 53.66 9.90
C ALA A 208 16.73 53.36 11.00
N THR A 209 17.51 52.29 10.83
CA THR A 209 18.99 52.34 10.77
C THR A 209 19.60 50.94 10.56
N SER A 210 20.44 50.88 9.53
CA SER A 210 21.81 50.33 9.53
C SER A 210 22.05 48.87 9.90
N GLY A 211 22.57 48.12 8.91
CA GLY A 211 23.06 46.76 9.08
C GLY A 211 24.47 46.65 9.64
N VAL A 212 24.91 45.42 9.87
CA VAL A 212 26.32 45.02 10.06
C VAL A 212 26.50 43.56 9.58
N HIS A 213 27.60 43.36 8.85
CA HIS A 213 28.20 42.11 8.38
C HIS A 213 28.71 41.16 9.48
N LEU A 214 28.98 39.90 9.07
CA LEU A 214 30.11 38.99 9.42
C LEU A 214 29.63 37.59 9.82
N ARG A 215 29.79 36.59 8.95
CA ARG A 215 30.93 35.66 8.82
C ARG A 215 30.99 34.57 9.89
N SER A 216 30.92 33.33 9.39
CA SER A 216 31.83 32.20 9.66
C SER A 216 31.97 31.68 11.10
N ARG A 217 31.63 30.39 11.29
CA ARG A 217 32.67 29.41 11.68
C ARG A 217 32.24 27.96 11.48
N ARG A 218 33.05 27.26 10.67
CA ARG A 218 33.30 25.81 10.73
C ARG A 218 33.88 25.45 12.11
N SER A 219 33.49 24.29 12.64
CA SER A 219 34.41 23.42 13.37
C SER A 219 33.96 21.97 13.33
N ASN A 220 34.85 21.15 12.78
CA ASN A 220 34.94 19.70 12.92
C ASN A 220 35.19 19.30 14.39
N ALA A 221 34.62 18.17 14.81
CA ALA A 221 35.22 17.20 15.74
C ALA A 221 34.38 15.91 15.62
N LYS A 222 34.79 14.86 14.89
CA LYS A 222 35.71 13.79 15.32
C LYS A 222 35.46 13.31 16.75
N TYR A 223 34.72 12.20 16.89
CA TYR A 223 34.95 11.23 17.96
C TYR A 223 34.83 9.81 17.38
N ARG A 224 35.91 9.06 17.56
CA ARG A 224 36.06 7.60 17.40
C ARG A 224 35.83 6.99 18.79
N SER A 225 35.13 5.86 18.87
CA SER A 225 35.60 4.62 19.54
C SER A 225 34.47 3.59 19.69
N ASP A 226 34.60 2.50 18.95
CA ASP A 226 34.54 1.08 19.36
C ASP A 226 33.61 0.61 20.51
N SER A 227 32.59 -0.18 20.12
CA SER A 227 32.21 -1.57 20.50
C SER A 227 32.42 -2.13 21.93
N PRO A 228 31.89 -3.34 22.24
CA PRO A 228 30.50 -3.82 22.21
C PRO A 228 30.11 -4.40 23.60
N HIS A 229 28.84 -4.69 23.90
CA HIS A 229 28.49 -5.81 24.81
C HIS A 229 27.02 -6.26 24.70
N ALA A 230 26.89 -7.57 24.78
CA ALA A 230 25.69 -8.38 24.61
C ALA A 230 24.69 -8.25 25.78
N GLY A 231 23.41 -8.45 25.47
CA GLY A 231 22.36 -8.61 26.48
C GLY A 231 21.11 -9.26 25.89
N LYS A 232 20.99 -10.58 26.06
CA LYS A 232 19.78 -11.37 25.79
C LYS A 232 18.65 -10.92 26.73
N GLY A 233 17.43 -10.81 26.22
CA GLY A 233 16.22 -10.62 27.02
C GLY A 233 14.97 -11.08 26.29
N LEU A 234 14.48 -12.27 26.67
CA LEU A 234 13.16 -12.80 26.33
C LEU A 234 12.07 -12.00 27.06
N SER A 235 10.96 -11.66 26.41
CA SER A 235 9.64 -11.59 27.08
C SER A 235 8.49 -11.57 26.09
N MET A 236 7.46 -12.33 26.43
CA MET A 236 6.23 -12.57 25.69
C MET A 236 5.19 -11.46 25.85
N GLY A 237 4.30 -11.37 24.84
CA GLY A 237 2.85 -11.41 25.08
C GLY A 237 2.05 -10.11 25.05
N LEU A 238 1.03 -10.12 24.18
CA LEU A 238 -0.24 -9.34 24.20
C LEU A 238 -0.09 -7.85 23.88
N GLY A 239 -0.90 -7.17 23.06
CA GLY A 239 -2.20 -7.43 22.44
C GLY A 239 -2.81 -6.06 22.08
N ASN A 240 -3.51 -5.99 20.94
CA ASN A 240 -4.37 -4.91 20.41
C ASN A 240 -4.56 -3.59 21.19
N LYS A 241 -4.25 -2.44 20.55
CA LYS A 241 -4.92 -1.13 20.71
C LYS A 241 -4.80 -0.38 19.36
N GLN A 242 -5.83 -0.25 18.52
CA GLN A 242 -7.03 0.61 18.62
C GLN A 242 -6.69 2.06 19.00
N ILE A 243 -7.06 3.00 18.13
CA ILE A 243 -6.84 4.45 18.24
C ILE A 243 -7.56 4.97 19.50
N ILE A 244 -6.82 5.55 20.45
CA ILE A 244 -7.35 6.18 21.67
C ILE A 244 -7.13 7.69 21.57
N PHE A 245 -8.20 8.47 21.66
CA PHE A 245 -8.17 9.89 22.04
C PHE A 245 -8.18 9.96 23.57
N GLU A 246 -7.25 10.69 24.18
CA GLU A 246 -7.06 10.76 25.63
C GLU A 246 -7.57 12.09 26.19
N SER A 247 -8.50 12.03 27.14
CA SER A 247 -8.71 13.03 28.20
C SER A 247 -9.37 12.37 29.43
N ALA A 248 -8.95 12.76 30.63
CA ALA A 248 -9.37 12.21 31.93
C ALA A 248 -9.93 13.33 32.86
N PRO A 249 -10.42 13.04 34.09
CA PRO A 249 -11.78 12.59 34.43
C PRO A 249 -12.51 13.57 35.41
N PRO A 250 -13.72 13.27 35.95
CA PRO A 250 -13.77 12.57 37.26
C PRO A 250 -14.98 11.64 37.55
N SER A 251 -14.77 10.85 38.61
CA SER A 251 -15.58 9.89 39.39
C SER A 251 -17.07 10.20 39.65
N HIS A 252 -17.97 9.19 39.58
CA HIS A 252 -18.71 8.64 40.75
C HIS A 252 -19.69 7.47 40.44
N LYS A 253 -19.65 6.47 41.36
CA LYS A 253 -20.66 5.49 41.85
C LYS A 253 -21.32 4.46 40.91
N LYS A 254 -21.11 3.19 41.28
CA LYS A 254 -21.57 1.93 40.66
C LYS A 254 -23.09 1.76 40.71
N LEU A 255 -23.71 1.54 39.55
CA LEU A 255 -25.03 0.92 39.41
C LEU A 255 -24.90 -0.33 38.51
N LYS A 256 -25.39 -1.48 38.99
CA LYS A 256 -25.53 -2.71 38.19
C LYS A 256 -26.60 -2.47 37.10
N LYS A 257 -26.21 -2.40 35.83
CA LYS A 257 -27.09 -2.42 34.66
C LYS A 257 -26.63 -3.48 33.66
N THR A 258 -27.60 -4.19 33.11
CA THR A 258 -27.51 -5.21 32.05
C THR A 258 -26.65 -4.68 30.89
N GLY A 259 -25.52 -5.34 30.65
CA GLY A 259 -24.37 -4.81 29.90
C GLY A 259 -24.54 -4.83 28.39
N HIS A 260 -25.19 -3.82 27.85
CA HIS A 260 -24.83 -3.27 26.54
C HIS A 260 -24.16 -1.94 26.84
N ASP A 261 -22.83 -1.90 26.79
CA ASP A 261 -22.04 -0.69 27.05
C ASP A 261 -22.26 0.30 25.89
N PRO A 262 -23.03 1.39 26.07
CA PRO A 262 -23.30 2.36 25.02
C PRO A 262 -22.07 3.24 24.72
N LEU A 263 -20.96 3.05 25.45
CA LEU A 263 -19.74 3.82 25.32
C LEU A 263 -18.59 3.04 24.67
N LYS A 264 -18.79 1.77 24.27
CA LYS A 264 -17.83 1.13 23.38
C LYS A 264 -18.09 1.69 21.99
N PRO A 265 -17.24 2.61 21.46
CA PRO A 265 -17.42 3.09 20.11
C PRO A 265 -17.47 1.86 19.22
N ILE A 266 -18.58 1.70 18.49
CA ILE A 266 -18.68 0.69 17.46
C ILE A 266 -17.62 1.09 16.44
N THR A 267 -16.41 0.54 16.56
CA THR A 267 -15.41 0.64 15.51
C THR A 267 -15.90 -0.22 14.38
N ARG A 268 -16.82 0.35 13.59
CA ARG A 268 -17.26 -0.26 12.35
C ARG A 268 -16.00 -0.46 11.52
N ARG A 269 -15.70 -1.71 11.18
CA ARG A 269 -14.70 -2.00 10.15
C ARG A 269 -15.14 -1.26 8.90
N LEU A 270 -14.25 -0.43 8.36
CA LEU A 270 -14.52 0.28 7.13
C LEU A 270 -14.76 -0.75 6.01
N ASP A 271 -15.62 -0.42 5.07
CA ASP A 271 -15.75 -1.22 3.85
C ASP A 271 -14.42 -1.21 3.10
N VAL A 272 -14.07 -2.35 2.48
CA VAL A 272 -12.80 -2.53 1.77
C VAL A 272 -12.57 -1.44 0.71
N THR A 273 -13.63 -0.97 0.05
CA THR A 273 -13.52 0.12 -0.93
C THR A 273 -13.16 1.44 -0.28
N VAL A 274 -13.67 1.72 0.92
CA VAL A 274 -13.30 2.93 1.67
C VAL A 274 -11.84 2.83 2.12
N GLN A 275 -11.40 1.66 2.58
CA GLN A 275 -10.00 1.45 2.99
C GLN A 275 -9.04 1.65 1.81
N THR A 276 -9.30 1.04 0.65
CA THR A 276 -8.44 1.20 -0.53
C THR A 276 -8.46 2.64 -1.08
N ALA A 277 -9.60 3.34 -0.99
CA ALA A 277 -9.68 4.76 -1.35
C ALA A 277 -8.85 5.64 -0.42
N LEU A 278 -8.84 5.35 0.87
CA LEU A 278 -7.94 6.01 1.81
C LEU A 278 -6.49 5.77 1.41
N TYR A 279 -6.07 4.53 1.12
CA TYR A 279 -4.69 4.23 0.68
C TYR A 279 -4.31 5.00 -0.59
N GLY A 280 -5.20 5.02 -1.58
CA GLY A 280 -4.99 5.78 -2.80
C GLY A 280 -4.80 7.28 -2.53
N THR A 281 -5.55 7.82 -1.57
CA THR A 281 -5.44 9.22 -1.11
C THR A 281 -4.13 9.49 -0.39
N GLU A 282 -3.69 8.57 0.49
CA GLU A 282 -2.41 8.71 1.19
C GLU A 282 -1.23 8.72 0.20
N ILE A 283 -1.24 7.83 -0.80
CA ILE A 283 -0.21 7.79 -1.86
C ILE A 283 -0.22 9.09 -2.69
N LEU A 284 -1.40 9.61 -3.06
CA LEU A 284 -1.52 10.87 -3.79
C LEU A 284 -1.10 12.11 -2.97
N SER A 285 -1.21 12.01 -1.66
CA SER A 285 -0.89 13.09 -0.71
C SER A 285 0.49 12.95 -0.09
N ALA A 286 1.28 11.98 -0.57
CA ALA A 286 2.60 11.69 -0.02
C ALA A 286 3.51 12.94 -0.11
N PRO A 287 4.42 13.16 0.86
CA PRO A 287 5.11 14.45 1.03
C PRO A 287 5.90 14.95 -0.18
N ASP A 288 6.32 14.05 -1.06
CA ASP A 288 7.04 14.41 -2.29
C ASP A 288 6.12 15.09 -3.32
N GLY A 289 4.80 14.90 -3.21
CA GLY A 289 3.77 15.41 -4.11
C GLY A 289 3.93 14.92 -5.56
N LEU A 290 4.68 13.84 -5.78
CA LEU A 290 5.08 13.39 -7.12
C LEU A 290 4.02 12.51 -7.78
N ALA A 291 3.18 11.83 -6.99
CA ALA A 291 2.12 10.97 -7.51
C ALA A 291 1.02 11.80 -8.18
N THR A 292 0.84 11.60 -9.50
CA THR A 292 -0.28 12.18 -10.27
C THR A 292 -1.51 11.27 -10.29
N SER A 293 -1.28 9.99 -10.04
CA SER A 293 -2.28 8.93 -9.92
C SER A 293 -1.79 7.89 -8.91
N SER A 294 -2.70 7.14 -8.30
CA SER A 294 -2.39 5.98 -7.47
C SER A 294 -3.24 4.78 -7.85
N ILE A 295 -2.73 3.58 -7.54
CA ILE A 295 -3.47 2.33 -7.72
C ILE A 295 -3.53 1.62 -6.37
N ALA A 296 -4.71 1.14 -6.02
CA ALA A 296 -4.90 0.24 -4.88
C ALA A 296 -5.76 -0.97 -5.29
N PHE A 297 -5.62 -2.07 -4.56
CA PHE A 297 -6.36 -3.29 -4.81
C PHE A 297 -7.21 -3.70 -3.62
N ALA A 298 -8.40 -4.19 -3.90
CA ALA A 298 -9.21 -4.94 -2.96
C ALA A 298 -9.22 -6.40 -3.40
N ILE A 299 -8.77 -7.32 -2.55
CA ILE A 299 -8.81 -8.76 -2.79
C ILE A 299 -9.89 -9.36 -1.90
N ILE A 300 -10.92 -9.94 -2.51
CA ILE A 300 -12.04 -10.55 -1.80
C ILE A 300 -12.10 -12.01 -2.21
N GLY A 301 -11.57 -12.88 -1.34
CA GLY A 301 -11.31 -14.27 -1.74
C GLY A 301 -10.37 -14.31 -2.94
N ASP A 302 -10.79 -14.94 -4.03
CA ASP A 302 -10.02 -15.11 -5.27
C ASP A 302 -10.23 -14.00 -6.30
N VAL A 303 -10.98 -12.95 -5.97
CA VAL A 303 -11.30 -11.84 -6.88
C VAL A 303 -10.50 -10.60 -6.51
N ILE A 304 -9.71 -10.10 -7.45
CA ILE A 304 -9.02 -8.82 -7.35
C ILE A 304 -9.82 -7.71 -8.05
N HIS A 305 -10.08 -6.63 -7.32
CA HIS A 305 -10.61 -5.38 -7.86
C HIS A 305 -9.51 -4.33 -7.80
N LEU A 306 -9.22 -3.68 -8.94
CA LEU A 306 -8.28 -2.58 -9.01
C LEU A 306 -9.04 -1.26 -8.98
N TRP A 307 -8.52 -0.31 -8.21
CA TRP A 307 -8.95 1.06 -8.17
C TRP A 307 -7.83 1.98 -8.63
N TRP A 308 -8.11 2.79 -9.64
CA TRP A 308 -7.25 3.86 -10.11
C TRP A 308 -7.78 5.17 -9.56
N TYR A 309 -6.94 5.93 -8.87
CA TYR A 309 -7.27 7.25 -8.36
C TYR A 309 -6.41 8.30 -9.03
N ASP A 310 -7.01 9.44 -9.33
CA ASP A 310 -6.30 10.67 -9.67
C ASP A 310 -7.00 11.86 -9.01
N ARG A 311 -6.55 13.08 -9.32
CA ARG A 311 -7.15 14.30 -8.75
C ARG A 311 -8.55 14.60 -9.26
N GLN A 312 -9.02 13.91 -10.30
CA GLN A 312 -10.34 14.10 -10.90
C GLN A 312 -11.35 13.05 -10.42
N GLY A 313 -10.89 11.92 -9.90
CA GLY A 313 -11.75 10.94 -9.25
C GLY A 313 -11.13 9.55 -9.14
N ALA A 314 -12.03 8.56 -9.06
CA ALA A 314 -11.68 7.16 -8.94
C ALA A 314 -12.36 6.34 -10.04
N ILE A 315 -11.63 5.37 -10.60
CA ILE A 315 -12.14 4.40 -11.56
C ILE A 315 -11.90 3.01 -10.97
N GLN A 316 -12.95 2.18 -10.95
CA GLN A 316 -12.86 0.79 -10.53
C GLN A 316 -12.93 -0.16 -11.72
N THR A 317 -12.19 -1.27 -11.66
CA THR A 317 -12.41 -2.39 -12.57
C THR A 317 -13.58 -3.28 -12.17
N THR A 318 -14.09 -4.01 -13.16
CA THR A 318 -14.68 -5.33 -12.89
C THR A 318 -13.67 -6.21 -12.12
N GLY A 319 -14.17 -7.09 -11.26
CA GLY A 319 -13.33 -8.03 -10.54
C GLY A 319 -12.75 -9.10 -11.46
N LEU A 320 -11.48 -9.44 -11.25
CA LEU A 320 -10.76 -10.53 -11.92
C LEU A 320 -10.58 -11.69 -10.94
N ASN A 321 -11.12 -12.86 -11.26
CA ASN A 321 -10.82 -14.07 -10.48
C ASN A 321 -9.44 -14.61 -10.88
N PHE A 322 -8.40 -14.35 -10.10
CA PHE A 322 -7.02 -14.71 -10.47
C PHE A 322 -6.72 -16.20 -10.30
N VAL A 323 -7.55 -16.93 -9.54
CA VAL A 323 -7.45 -18.38 -9.42
C VAL A 323 -7.97 -19.08 -10.68
N GLN A 324 -9.09 -18.60 -11.23
CA GLN A 324 -9.70 -19.16 -12.44
C GLN A 324 -9.10 -18.59 -13.74
N HIS A 325 -8.58 -17.35 -13.69
CA HIS A 325 -8.10 -16.62 -14.86
C HIS A 325 -6.66 -16.13 -14.68
N LEU A 326 -5.78 -17.04 -14.27
CA LEU A 326 -4.36 -16.76 -14.05
C LEU A 326 -3.68 -16.00 -15.21
N PRO A 327 -3.88 -16.32 -16.50
CA PRO A 327 -3.23 -15.57 -17.58
C PRO A 327 -3.50 -14.06 -17.53
N TYR A 328 -4.72 -13.64 -17.18
CA TYR A 328 -5.07 -12.24 -17.05
C TYR A 328 -4.46 -11.58 -15.81
N PHE A 329 -4.28 -12.35 -14.73
CA PHE A 329 -3.53 -11.88 -13.56
C PHE A 329 -2.06 -11.64 -13.92
N LEU A 330 -1.46 -12.52 -14.73
CA LEU A 330 -0.10 -12.31 -15.23
C LEU A 330 0.00 -11.09 -16.15
N VAL A 331 -0.97 -10.85 -17.03
CA VAL A 331 -1.02 -9.62 -17.85
C VAL A 331 -1.16 -8.38 -16.97
N LEU A 332 -1.94 -8.45 -15.88
CA LEU A 332 -2.02 -7.36 -14.90
C LEU A 332 -0.64 -7.07 -14.29
N LEU A 333 0.06 -8.08 -13.77
CA LEU A 333 1.39 -7.91 -13.19
C LEU A 333 2.41 -7.38 -14.21
N PHE A 334 2.38 -7.92 -15.43
CA PHE A 334 3.19 -7.43 -16.55
C PHE A 334 2.96 -5.94 -16.81
N ALA A 335 1.69 -5.49 -16.79
CA ALA A 335 1.36 -4.09 -16.97
C ALA A 335 1.87 -3.22 -15.81
N LEU A 336 1.75 -3.70 -14.55
CA LEU A 336 2.22 -2.97 -13.36
C LEU A 336 3.73 -2.73 -13.37
N GLN A 337 4.54 -3.71 -13.83
CA GLN A 337 6.00 -3.56 -13.96
C GLN A 337 6.41 -2.43 -14.92
N ARG A 338 5.53 -2.08 -15.87
CA ARG A 338 5.82 -1.07 -16.90
C ARG A 338 5.31 0.33 -16.53
N ILE A 339 4.60 0.47 -15.41
CA ILE A 339 4.21 1.79 -14.90
C ILE A 339 5.45 2.41 -14.27
N PRO A 340 5.95 3.56 -14.77
CA PRO A 340 7.14 4.16 -14.19
C PRO A 340 6.91 4.63 -12.75
N PRO A 341 7.94 4.61 -11.91
CA PRO A 341 7.93 5.28 -10.61
C PRO A 341 7.53 6.75 -10.71
N ALA A 342 6.79 7.25 -9.71
CA ALA A 342 6.31 8.62 -9.70
C ALA A 342 7.48 9.62 -9.79
N HIS A 343 8.62 9.31 -9.16
CA HIS A 343 9.83 10.14 -9.19
C HIS A 343 10.54 10.15 -10.55
N ILE A 344 10.49 9.05 -11.32
CA ILE A 344 11.18 8.94 -12.61
C ILE A 344 10.47 9.72 -13.73
N GLN A 345 9.16 9.96 -13.63
CA GLN A 345 8.39 10.69 -14.65
C GLN A 345 8.86 12.15 -14.85
N ARG A 346 9.62 12.73 -13.90
CA ARG A 346 10.12 14.11 -13.98
C ARG A 346 11.40 14.24 -14.80
N VAL A 347 12.32 13.27 -14.73
CA VAL A 347 13.63 13.34 -15.43
C VAL A 347 13.46 13.34 -16.95
N ARG A 348 12.38 12.75 -17.47
CA ARG A 348 12.07 12.73 -18.91
C ARG A 348 11.28 13.95 -19.41
N ARG A 349 10.82 14.84 -18.52
CA ARG A 349 10.02 16.03 -18.87
C ARG A 349 10.76 17.36 -18.65
N GLY A 350 11.98 17.33 -18.13
CA GLY A 350 12.92 18.45 -18.12
C GLY A 350 14.01 18.20 -19.16
#